data_AF-A0A1H6ZDX5-F1
#
_entry.id   AF-A0A1H6ZDX5-F1
#
_cell.length_a   1.000
_cell.length_b   1.000
_cell.length_c   1.000
_cell.angle_alpha   90.00
_cell.angle_beta   90.00
_cell.angle_gamma   90.00
#
_symmetry.space_group_name_H-M   'P 1'
#
loop_
_entity.id
_entity.type
_entity.pdbx_description
1 polymer ?
#
loop_
_entity_poly.entity_id
_entity_poly.type
_entity_poly.pdbx_seq_one_letter_code
_entity_poly.pdbx_strand_id
1 'polypeptide(L)'
;MSELYSLQGRFFCAVRNATTGKPGKRTWLGNASAASLAISAEKSDKKESFGGSRGLYGSLITGKGGTLNITLDEFLLENLALALHSTPVAIASGTVSAEELPSGLVAGDEVQLDQRFVSSLVLTDGNASPVTLVEGTHYEIVSLAGGIVKVLSPASLTQPFEAAYSYAAADSLAIFANSTPPERWIFFDGINTVTGDKVILDLFR
;
A
#
# COMPACT_ATOMS: atom_id res chain seq x y z
N MET A 1 42.26 -4.35 -16.20
CA MET A 1 42.45 -3.94 -14.80
C MET A 1 41.09 -4.11 -14.13
N SER A 2 41.00 -4.78 -12.98
CA SER A 2 39.73 -4.89 -12.24
C SER A 2 39.60 -3.66 -11.35
N GLU A 3 38.48 -2.94 -11.44
CA GLU A 3 38.20 -1.77 -10.61
C GLU A 3 37.10 -2.09 -9.61
N LEU A 4 37.24 -1.58 -8.38
CA LEU A 4 36.19 -1.63 -7.38
C LEU A 4 35.07 -0.67 -7.77
N TYR A 5 33.85 -0.98 -7.38
CA TYR A 5 32.71 -0.09 -7.56
C TYR A 5 31.91 0.03 -6.28
N SER A 6 31.31 1.20 -6.07
CA SER A 6 30.34 1.46 -5.02
C SER A 6 29.33 2.45 -5.54
N LEU A 7 28.11 1.99 -5.80
CA LEU A 7 27.07 2.81 -6.41
C LEU A 7 26.27 3.56 -5.34
N GLN A 8 26.05 4.85 -5.56
CA GLN A 8 25.12 5.66 -4.80
C GLN A 8 24.27 6.48 -5.77
N GLY A 9 22.96 6.56 -5.55
CA GLY A 9 22.09 7.26 -6.48
C GLY A 9 20.63 7.27 -6.07
N ARG A 10 19.79 7.76 -6.97
CA ARG A 10 18.35 7.89 -6.77
C ARG A 10 17.61 6.92 -7.68
N PHE A 11 16.62 6.24 -7.12
CA PHE A 11 15.66 5.48 -7.90
C PHE A 11 14.42 6.30 -8.22
N PHE A 12 13.96 6.21 -9.46
CA PHE A 12 12.71 6.76 -9.93
C PHE A 12 11.85 5.66 -10.54
N CYS A 13 10.54 5.84 -10.45
CA CYS A 13 9.55 5.01 -11.11
C CYS A 13 8.65 5.86 -12.00
N ALA A 14 8.24 5.33 -13.14
CA ALA A 14 7.22 5.92 -14.00
C ALA A 14 6.29 4.83 -14.53
N VAL A 15 5.02 5.18 -14.79
CA VAL A 15 4.12 4.33 -15.59
C VAL A 15 4.55 4.41 -17.05
N ARG A 16 4.69 3.27 -17.72
CA ARG A 16 4.96 3.23 -19.14
C ARG A 16 3.67 3.47 -19.92
N ASN A 17 3.69 4.43 -20.84
CA ASN A 17 2.55 4.71 -21.69
C ASN A 17 2.39 3.60 -22.73
N ALA A 18 1.28 2.86 -22.67
CA ALA A 18 1.05 1.69 -23.53
C ALA A 18 1.03 2.01 -25.03
N THR A 19 0.61 3.22 -25.42
CA THR A 19 0.47 3.62 -26.84
C THR A 19 1.80 4.11 -27.42
N THR A 20 2.54 4.93 -26.68
CA THR A 20 3.79 5.56 -27.16
C THR A 20 5.04 4.78 -26.79
N GLY A 21 4.91 3.86 -25.82
CA GLY A 21 6.02 3.10 -25.28
C GLY A 21 7.03 3.92 -24.49
N LYS A 22 6.70 5.15 -24.12
CA LYS A 22 7.58 6.08 -23.38
C LYS A 22 7.26 6.11 -21.88
N PRO A 23 8.23 6.46 -21.01
CA PRO A 23 7.94 6.68 -19.60
C PRO A 23 7.06 7.91 -19.40
N GLY A 24 6.10 7.81 -18.50
CA GLY A 24 5.31 8.93 -18.01
C GLY A 24 6.09 9.81 -17.02
N LYS A 25 5.35 10.51 -16.14
CA LYS A 25 5.95 11.29 -15.06
C LYS A 25 6.80 10.40 -14.16
N ARG A 26 8.05 10.79 -13.93
CA ARG A 26 8.95 10.15 -12.97
C ARG A 26 8.58 10.57 -11.55
N THR A 27 8.51 9.61 -10.66
CA THR A 27 8.34 9.78 -9.22
C THR A 27 9.59 9.28 -8.53
N TRP A 28 10.18 10.10 -7.67
CA TRP A 28 11.32 9.69 -6.84
C TRP A 28 10.81 8.75 -5.75
N LEU A 29 11.50 7.61 -5.56
CA LEU A 29 11.07 6.58 -4.61
C LEU A 29 11.55 6.82 -3.18
N GLY A 30 12.31 7.89 -2.92
CA GLY A 30 12.98 8.09 -1.63
C GLY A 30 14.41 7.56 -1.62
N ASN A 31 15.02 7.55 -0.44
CA ASN A 31 16.29 6.92 -0.16
C ASN A 31 16.15 5.40 -0.27
N ALA A 32 16.97 4.82 -1.13
CA ALA A 32 17.09 3.37 -1.26
C ALA A 32 18.33 2.90 -0.48
N SER A 33 18.12 2.34 0.71
CA SER A 33 19.21 1.83 1.55
C SER A 33 19.87 0.58 0.97
N ALA A 34 19.14 -0.19 0.17
CA ALA A 34 19.67 -1.32 -0.58
C ALA A 34 18.90 -1.55 -1.89
N ALA A 35 19.61 -2.04 -2.91
CA ALA A 35 18.98 -2.54 -4.13
C ALA A 35 19.73 -3.76 -4.68
N SER A 36 19.00 -4.76 -5.17
CA SER A 36 19.56 -5.94 -5.81
C SER A 36 18.84 -6.27 -7.12
N LEU A 37 19.60 -6.48 -8.18
CA LEU A 37 19.11 -6.90 -9.49
C LEU A 37 19.60 -8.32 -9.78
N ALA A 38 18.66 -9.26 -9.86
CA ALA A 38 18.93 -10.64 -10.26
C ALA A 38 18.38 -10.88 -11.67
N ILE A 39 19.23 -11.29 -12.61
CA ILE A 39 18.84 -11.68 -13.97
C ILE A 39 18.93 -13.20 -14.08
N SER A 40 17.90 -13.84 -14.62
CA SER A 40 17.80 -15.28 -14.77
C SER A 40 17.50 -15.70 -16.21
N ALA A 41 17.92 -16.91 -16.57
CA ALA A 41 17.57 -17.54 -17.82
C ALA A 41 17.13 -18.98 -17.57
N GLU A 42 15.93 -19.32 -18.00
CA GLU A 42 15.40 -20.69 -17.95
C GLU A 42 15.94 -21.48 -19.13
N LYS A 43 16.28 -22.75 -18.90
CA LYS A 43 16.89 -23.62 -19.90
C LYS A 43 16.18 -24.96 -19.98
N SER A 44 16.06 -25.46 -21.20
CA SER A 44 15.68 -26.83 -21.51
C SER A 44 16.90 -27.57 -22.05
N ASP A 45 17.40 -28.53 -21.26
CA ASP A 45 18.61 -29.29 -21.57
C ASP A 45 18.26 -30.63 -22.20
N LYS A 46 18.97 -30.99 -23.27
CA LYS A 46 18.91 -32.31 -23.90
C LYS A 46 20.14 -33.11 -23.51
N LYS A 47 19.93 -34.29 -22.93
CA LYS A 47 21.01 -35.27 -22.71
C LYS A 47 21.12 -36.23 -23.90
N GLU A 48 22.35 -36.62 -24.23
CA GLU A 48 22.60 -37.63 -25.25
C GLU A 48 22.11 -39.01 -24.80
N SER A 49 21.72 -39.85 -25.77
CA SER A 49 21.21 -41.20 -25.53
C SER A 49 22.04 -42.30 -26.21
N PHE A 50 23.22 -41.97 -26.75
CA PHE A 50 24.02 -42.88 -27.58
C PHE A 50 25.41 -43.21 -26.99
N GLY A 51 26.02 -42.31 -26.21
CA GLY A 51 27.38 -42.50 -25.67
C GLY A 51 27.46 -43.29 -24.36
N GLY A 52 26.34 -43.75 -23.81
CA GLY A 52 26.29 -44.47 -22.51
C GLY A 52 26.54 -43.59 -21.27
N SER A 53 27.02 -42.34 -21.44
CA SER A 53 27.31 -41.41 -20.33
C SER A 53 26.15 -40.48 -19.97
N ARG A 54 25.12 -40.37 -20.83
CA ARG A 54 24.00 -39.39 -20.69
C ARG A 54 24.50 -37.95 -20.48
N GLY A 55 25.57 -37.57 -21.18
CA GLY A 55 26.13 -36.22 -21.15
C GLY A 55 25.15 -35.15 -21.68
N LEU A 56 25.41 -33.88 -21.37
CA LEU A 56 24.66 -32.76 -21.97
C LEU A 56 24.99 -32.68 -23.47
N TYR A 57 23.96 -32.82 -24.31
CA TYR A 57 24.07 -32.76 -25.76
C TYR A 57 23.74 -31.38 -26.32
N GLY A 58 22.86 -30.63 -25.63
CA GLY A 58 22.50 -29.26 -25.99
C GLY A 58 21.61 -28.60 -24.96
N SER A 59 21.51 -27.27 -25.00
CA SER A 59 20.70 -26.47 -24.09
C SER A 59 20.01 -25.35 -24.87
N LEU A 60 18.72 -25.16 -24.65
CA LEU A 60 17.92 -24.08 -25.24
C LEU A 60 17.42 -23.15 -24.14
N ILE A 61 17.66 -21.84 -24.27
CA ILE A 61 17.08 -20.84 -23.36
C ILE A 61 15.59 -20.68 -23.70
N THR A 62 14.71 -20.99 -22.75
CA THR A 62 13.25 -20.95 -22.90
C THR A 62 12.63 -19.68 -22.33
N GLY A 63 13.33 -19.02 -21.40
CA GLY A 63 12.84 -17.83 -20.72
C GLY A 63 13.98 -16.95 -20.25
N LYS A 64 13.72 -15.65 -20.14
CA LYS A 64 14.61 -14.67 -19.50
C LYS A 64 13.78 -13.89 -18.49
N GLY A 65 14.29 -13.79 -17.27
CA GLY A 65 13.66 -13.10 -16.17
C GLY A 65 14.60 -12.09 -15.54
N GLY A 66 14.02 -11.16 -14.79
CA GLY A 66 14.76 -10.20 -13.99
C GLY A 66 13.93 -9.80 -12.78
N THR A 67 14.54 -9.80 -11.60
CA THR A 67 13.92 -9.34 -10.36
C THR A 67 14.77 -8.21 -9.79
N LEU A 68 14.16 -7.05 -9.62
CA LEU A 68 14.75 -5.92 -8.92
C LEU A 68 14.06 -5.79 -7.56
N ASN A 69 14.84 -5.85 -6.48
CA ASN A 69 14.39 -5.55 -5.13
C ASN A 69 15.03 -4.24 -4.68
N ILE A 70 14.23 -3.34 -4.12
CA ILE A 70 14.69 -2.08 -3.55
C ILE A 70 14.11 -1.96 -2.14
N THR A 71 14.97 -1.66 -1.16
CA THR A 71 14.56 -1.32 0.20
C THR A 71 14.55 0.19 0.34
N LEU A 72 13.39 0.75 0.66
CA LEU A 72 13.15 2.19 0.77
C LEU A 72 12.96 2.55 2.24
N ASP A 73 13.47 3.71 2.65
CA ASP A 73 13.44 4.13 4.06
C ASP A 73 12.24 5.06 4.38
N GLU A 74 11.77 5.86 3.41
CA GLU A 74 10.69 6.82 3.63
C GLU A 74 9.29 6.24 3.42
N PHE A 75 8.38 6.67 4.29
CA PHE A 75 6.94 6.42 4.18
C PHE A 75 6.29 7.43 3.23
N LEU A 76 6.36 7.15 1.94
CA LEU A 76 5.74 7.97 0.89
C LEU A 76 4.43 7.33 0.40
N LEU A 77 3.38 8.15 0.24
CA LEU A 77 2.07 7.70 -0.22
C LEU A 77 2.15 7.01 -1.59
N GLU A 78 2.97 7.53 -2.49
CA GLU A 78 3.19 6.98 -3.82
C GLU A 78 3.84 5.58 -3.78
N ASN A 79 4.75 5.35 -2.83
CA ASN A 79 5.39 4.05 -2.64
C ASN A 79 4.41 3.03 -2.05
N LEU A 80 3.57 3.45 -1.12
CA LEU A 80 2.51 2.61 -0.55
C LEU A 80 1.46 2.26 -1.61
N ALA A 81 1.05 3.23 -2.42
CA ALA A 81 0.16 3.00 -3.54
C ALA A 81 0.75 1.99 -4.53
N LEU A 82 2.07 2.07 -4.80
CA LEU A 82 2.77 1.09 -5.63
C LEU A 82 2.77 -0.30 -4.98
N ALA A 83 3.14 -0.40 -3.70
CA ALA A 83 3.25 -1.67 -2.97
C ALA A 83 1.90 -2.38 -2.81
N LEU A 84 0.81 -1.62 -2.60
CA LEU A 84 -0.53 -2.15 -2.39
C LEU A 84 -1.35 -2.27 -3.69
N HIS A 85 -0.78 -1.90 -4.83
CA HIS A 85 -1.49 -1.77 -6.10
C HIS A 85 -2.77 -0.90 -5.98
N SER A 86 -2.66 0.17 -5.20
CA SER A 86 -3.76 1.05 -4.85
C SER A 86 -3.81 2.29 -5.72
N THR A 87 -5.00 2.91 -5.77
CA THR A 87 -5.19 4.27 -6.28
C THR A 87 -5.67 5.10 -5.09
N PRO A 88 -4.79 5.93 -4.49
CA PRO A 88 -5.14 6.72 -3.32
C PRO A 88 -6.36 7.60 -3.58
N VAL A 89 -7.29 7.62 -2.64
CA VAL A 89 -8.46 8.50 -2.65
C VAL A 89 -8.34 9.44 -1.46
N ALA A 90 -8.23 10.74 -1.74
CA ALA A 90 -8.24 11.76 -0.71
C ALA A 90 -9.64 11.90 -0.10
N ILE A 91 -9.71 11.78 1.22
CA ILE A 91 -10.89 12.05 2.04
C ILE A 91 -10.70 13.44 2.64
N ALA A 92 -11.61 14.36 2.33
CA ALA A 92 -11.62 15.69 2.94
C ALA A 92 -12.14 15.60 4.37
N SER A 93 -11.61 16.44 5.27
CA SER A 93 -12.16 16.59 6.62
C SER A 93 -13.62 17.05 6.58
N GLY A 94 -14.43 16.63 7.54
CA GLY A 94 -15.84 16.99 7.57
C GLY A 94 -16.52 16.65 8.89
N THR A 95 -17.84 16.70 8.86
CA THR A 95 -18.71 16.36 9.99
C THR A 95 -19.82 15.43 9.53
N VAL A 96 -20.15 14.47 10.37
CA VAL A 96 -21.30 13.58 10.24
C VAL A 96 -22.27 13.92 11.37
N SER A 97 -23.55 14.09 11.06
CA SER A 97 -24.55 14.56 12.02
C SER A 97 -25.38 13.44 12.66
N ALA A 98 -25.55 12.30 11.98
CA ALA A 98 -26.37 11.19 12.43
C ALA A 98 -26.02 9.93 11.62
N GLU A 99 -24.89 9.29 11.93
CA GLU A 99 -24.57 7.95 11.42
C GLU A 99 -25.28 6.90 12.28
N GLU A 100 -26.16 6.11 11.67
CA GLU A 100 -26.83 5.01 12.36
C GLU A 100 -25.85 3.85 12.62
N LEU A 101 -25.67 3.49 13.88
CA LEU A 101 -24.92 2.32 14.30
C LEU A 101 -25.75 1.04 14.09
N PRO A 102 -25.11 -0.15 13.99
CA PRO A 102 -25.83 -1.41 13.92
C PRO A 102 -26.88 -1.57 15.03
N SER A 103 -27.99 -2.23 14.72
CA SER A 103 -29.03 -2.53 15.70
C SER A 103 -28.73 -3.82 16.48
N GLY A 104 -29.32 -3.95 17.67
CA GLY A 104 -29.18 -5.12 18.53
C GLY A 104 -27.88 -5.17 19.34
N LEU A 105 -27.18 -4.05 19.49
CA LEU A 105 -25.93 -3.96 20.26
C LEU A 105 -26.18 -4.26 21.74
N VAL A 106 -25.35 -5.12 22.32
CA VAL A 106 -25.36 -5.44 23.74
C VAL A 106 -24.11 -4.90 24.43
N ALA A 107 -24.13 -4.91 25.77
CA ALA A 107 -22.98 -4.51 26.56
C ALA A 107 -21.75 -5.37 26.21
N GLY A 108 -20.63 -4.73 25.88
CA GLY A 108 -19.39 -5.36 25.47
C GLY A 108 -19.10 -5.28 23.97
N ASP A 109 -20.11 -5.02 23.13
CA ASP A 109 -19.94 -4.94 21.68
C ASP A 109 -19.13 -3.70 21.27
N GLU A 110 -18.26 -3.88 20.28
CA GLU A 110 -17.50 -2.79 19.65
C GLU A 110 -18.04 -2.52 18.25
N VAL A 111 -18.22 -1.24 17.94
CA VAL A 111 -18.70 -0.74 16.66
C VAL A 111 -17.71 0.26 16.11
N GLN A 112 -17.51 0.18 14.79
CA GLN A 112 -16.63 1.06 14.05
C GLN A 112 -17.48 2.03 13.23
N LEU A 113 -17.20 3.32 13.38
CA LEU A 113 -17.81 4.39 12.61
C LEU A 113 -17.42 4.29 11.14
N ASP A 114 -18.11 5.00 10.24
CA ASP A 114 -17.75 5.03 8.82
C ASP A 114 -16.43 5.77 8.56
N GLN A 115 -16.15 6.84 9.31
CA GLN A 115 -14.92 7.63 9.17
C GLN A 115 -13.87 7.35 10.25
N ARG A 116 -12.63 7.77 9.99
CA ARG A 116 -11.46 7.62 10.89
C ARG A 116 -10.94 8.98 11.33
N PHE A 117 -10.02 9.00 12.28
CA PHE A 117 -9.44 10.24 12.83
C PHE A 117 -10.54 11.19 13.32
N VAL A 118 -11.43 10.62 14.12
CA VAL A 118 -12.62 11.28 14.64
C VAL A 118 -12.25 12.25 15.75
N SER A 119 -12.99 13.35 15.84
CA SER A 119 -12.95 14.32 16.92
C SER A 119 -14.38 14.73 17.30
N SER A 120 -14.61 15.03 18.58
CA SER A 120 -15.90 15.51 19.09
C SER A 120 -17.09 14.56 18.82
N LEU A 121 -16.94 13.28 19.19
CA LEU A 121 -18.00 12.27 19.06
C LEU A 121 -19.11 12.49 20.10
N VAL A 122 -20.35 12.48 19.65
CA VAL A 122 -21.56 12.45 20.46
C VAL A 122 -22.46 11.33 19.96
N LEU A 123 -22.96 10.50 20.88
CA LEU A 123 -23.94 9.47 20.56
C LEU A 123 -25.31 9.86 21.10
N THR A 124 -26.36 9.58 20.32
CA THR A 124 -27.77 9.73 20.71
C THR A 124 -28.53 8.43 20.50
N ASP A 125 -29.60 8.22 21.26
CA ASP A 125 -30.48 7.06 21.06
C ASP A 125 -31.49 7.30 19.91
N GLY A 126 -32.11 6.24 19.41
CA GLY A 126 -33.03 6.29 18.26
C GLY A 126 -34.45 6.78 18.61
N ASN A 127 -34.66 7.47 19.73
CA ASN A 127 -35.98 7.98 20.10
C ASN A 127 -36.38 9.22 19.26
N ALA A 128 -37.69 9.45 19.10
CA ALA A 128 -38.20 10.66 18.43
C ALA A 128 -37.80 11.98 19.13
N SER A 129 -37.45 11.92 20.41
CA SER A 129 -36.72 12.96 21.13
C SER A 129 -35.46 12.31 21.69
N PRO A 130 -34.35 12.33 20.92
CA PRO A 130 -33.16 11.55 21.24
C PRO A 130 -32.55 11.94 22.59
N VAL A 131 -32.17 10.93 23.37
CA VAL A 131 -31.37 11.10 24.59
C VAL A 131 -29.90 11.02 24.22
N THR A 132 -29.12 12.01 24.64
CA THR A 132 -27.65 11.98 24.51
C THR A 132 -27.06 10.93 25.43
N LEU A 133 -26.29 10.01 24.86
CA LEU A 133 -25.56 9.00 25.60
C LEU A 133 -24.37 9.62 26.34
N VAL A 134 -24.06 9.09 27.52
CA VAL A 134 -22.99 9.58 28.39
C VAL A 134 -21.83 8.60 28.30
N GLU A 135 -20.66 9.11 27.89
CA GLU A 135 -19.41 8.36 27.88
C GLU A 135 -19.05 7.86 29.30
N GLY A 136 -18.51 6.66 29.40
CA GLY A 136 -18.20 5.97 30.66
C GLY A 136 -19.40 5.34 31.37
N THR A 137 -20.63 5.66 30.92
CA THR A 137 -21.87 5.04 31.44
C THR A 137 -22.53 4.18 30.37
N HIS A 138 -22.90 4.78 29.24
CA HIS A 138 -23.62 4.10 28.15
C HIS A 138 -22.65 3.50 27.13
N TYR A 139 -21.52 4.16 26.88
CA TYR A 139 -20.48 3.72 25.94
C TYR A 139 -19.08 4.16 26.41
N GLU A 140 -18.04 3.58 25.82
CA GLU A 140 -16.63 3.93 25.99
C GLU A 140 -16.01 4.19 24.62
N ILE A 141 -15.19 5.24 24.51
CA ILE A 141 -14.42 5.50 23.30
C ILE A 141 -13.16 4.64 23.33
N VAL A 142 -13.10 3.60 22.49
CA VAL A 142 -11.94 2.71 22.39
C VAL A 142 -10.82 3.39 21.59
N SER A 143 -11.17 4.04 20.48
CA SER A 143 -10.19 4.77 19.67
C SER A 143 -10.85 5.83 18.78
N LEU A 144 -10.56 7.10 19.05
CA LEU A 144 -10.95 8.20 18.17
C LEU A 144 -10.26 8.11 16.80
N ALA A 145 -8.99 7.72 16.76
CA ALA A 145 -8.26 7.53 15.51
C ALA A 145 -8.86 6.40 14.66
N GLY A 146 -9.24 5.29 15.30
CA GLY A 146 -9.89 4.14 14.65
C GLY A 146 -11.38 4.31 14.40
N GLY A 147 -12.01 5.34 14.98
CA GLY A 147 -13.46 5.50 15.01
C GLY A 147 -14.16 4.34 15.72
N ILE A 148 -13.60 3.83 16.82
CA ILE A 148 -14.09 2.63 17.51
C ILE A 148 -14.71 3.01 18.85
N VAL A 149 -15.93 2.53 19.08
CA VAL A 149 -16.71 2.74 20.30
C VAL A 149 -17.18 1.40 20.83
N LYS A 150 -17.20 1.26 22.16
CA LYS A 150 -17.72 0.09 22.86
C LYS A 150 -19.00 0.43 23.60
N VAL A 151 -20.02 -0.41 23.47
CA VAL A 151 -21.28 -0.27 24.21
C VAL A 151 -21.11 -0.83 25.62
N LEU A 152 -21.53 -0.08 26.65
CA LEU A 152 -21.41 -0.48 28.06
C LEU A 152 -22.75 -0.88 28.67
N SER A 153 -23.80 -0.08 28.46
CA SER A 153 -25.10 -0.34 29.08
C SER A 153 -26.28 0.16 28.20
N PRO A 154 -26.74 -0.64 27.22
CA PRO A 154 -27.76 -0.20 26.26
C PRO A 154 -29.20 -0.39 26.75
N ALA A 155 -29.44 -1.08 27.87
CA ALA A 155 -30.74 -1.65 28.22
C ALA A 155 -31.89 -0.64 28.45
N SER A 156 -31.57 0.62 28.73
CA SER A 156 -32.56 1.70 28.93
C SER A 156 -32.67 2.67 27.75
N LEU A 157 -32.01 2.38 26.62
CA LEU A 157 -31.91 3.27 25.47
C LEU A 157 -32.49 2.61 24.22
N THR A 158 -33.04 3.41 23.31
CA THR A 158 -33.63 2.93 22.06
C THR A 158 -32.56 2.82 20.97
N GLN A 159 -32.51 1.70 20.26
CA GLN A 159 -31.62 1.49 19.11
C GLN A 159 -32.37 1.64 17.78
N PRO A 160 -31.69 1.93 16.65
CA PRO A 160 -30.23 2.15 16.52
C PRO A 160 -29.75 3.42 17.23
N PHE A 161 -28.50 3.41 17.68
CA PHE A 161 -27.86 4.63 18.18
C PHE A 161 -27.34 5.44 16.98
N GLU A 162 -27.35 6.76 17.11
CA GLU A 162 -26.84 7.66 16.09
C GLU A 162 -25.55 8.33 16.57
N ALA A 163 -24.56 8.43 15.69
CA ALA A 163 -23.29 9.07 15.95
C ALA A 163 -23.17 10.39 15.19
N ALA A 164 -22.92 11.47 15.94
CA ALA A 164 -22.54 12.77 15.42
C ALA A 164 -21.07 13.04 15.74
N TYR A 165 -20.25 13.37 14.74
CA TYR A 165 -18.83 13.55 14.94
C TYR A 165 -18.15 14.37 13.84
N SER A 166 -16.96 14.91 14.14
CA SER A 166 -16.06 15.53 13.15
C SER A 166 -14.94 14.56 12.80
N TYR A 167 -14.39 14.61 11.58
CA TYR A 167 -13.28 13.75 11.18
C TYR A 167 -12.24 14.52 10.36
N ALA A 168 -10.97 14.13 10.51
CA ALA A 168 -9.86 14.76 9.81
C ALA A 168 -9.73 14.25 8.36
N ALA A 169 -9.00 15.01 7.54
CA ALA A 169 -8.63 14.57 6.19
C ALA A 169 -7.67 13.37 6.26
N ALA A 170 -7.79 12.45 5.30
CA ALA A 170 -6.97 11.25 5.22
C ALA A 170 -6.83 10.76 3.77
N ASP A 171 -5.86 9.89 3.52
CA ASP A 171 -5.74 9.18 2.25
C ASP A 171 -6.17 7.72 2.43
N SER A 172 -7.17 7.29 1.66
CA SER A 172 -7.63 5.91 1.63
C SER A 172 -6.90 5.11 0.56
N LEU A 173 -6.37 3.94 0.95
CA LEU A 173 -5.64 3.03 0.08
C LEU A 173 -6.34 1.66 0.06
N ALA A 174 -7.14 1.40 -0.97
CA ALA A 174 -7.71 0.08 -1.22
C ALA A 174 -6.68 -0.83 -1.91
N ILE A 175 -6.41 -2.01 -1.35
CA ILE A 175 -5.48 -2.98 -1.92
C ILE A 175 -6.06 -3.56 -3.22
N PHE A 176 -5.24 -3.68 -4.27
CA PHE A 176 -5.63 -4.20 -5.58
C PHE A 176 -6.78 -3.44 -6.28
N ALA A 177 -6.96 -2.15 -5.97
CA ALA A 177 -7.88 -1.30 -6.72
C ALA A 177 -7.55 -1.22 -8.23
N ASN A 178 -6.28 -1.45 -8.57
CA ASN A 178 -5.83 -1.61 -9.96
C ASN A 178 -5.76 -3.10 -10.32
N SER A 179 -6.81 -3.62 -10.99
CA SER A 179 -6.94 -5.03 -11.36
C SER A 179 -5.82 -5.54 -12.31
N THR A 180 -5.23 -4.64 -13.08
CA THR A 180 -4.03 -4.90 -13.88
C THR A 180 -2.94 -3.91 -13.50
N PRO A 181 -1.88 -4.33 -12.79
CA PRO A 181 -0.73 -3.46 -12.51
C PRO A 181 -0.14 -2.94 -13.84
N PRO A 182 0.01 -1.62 -14.02
CA PRO A 182 0.54 -1.12 -15.28
C PRO A 182 2.02 -1.47 -15.44
N GLU A 183 2.49 -1.55 -16.68
CA GLU A 183 3.93 -1.61 -17.00
C GLU A 183 4.66 -0.42 -16.35
N ARG A 184 5.84 -0.69 -15.80
CA ARG A 184 6.65 0.29 -15.08
C ARG A 184 8.00 0.47 -15.71
N TRP A 185 8.53 1.64 -15.44
CA TRP A 185 9.87 2.05 -15.83
C TRP A 185 10.62 2.47 -14.58
N ILE A 186 11.70 1.74 -14.26
CA ILE A 186 12.59 2.03 -13.15
C ILE A 186 13.89 2.62 -13.69
N PHE A 187 14.27 3.76 -13.11
CA PHE A 187 15.51 4.47 -13.44
C PHE A 187 16.37 4.55 -12.19
N PHE A 188 17.64 4.21 -12.32
CA PHE A 188 18.67 4.60 -11.37
C PHE A 188 19.52 5.70 -11.98
N ASP A 189 19.64 6.82 -11.29
CA ASP A 189 20.58 7.88 -11.61
C ASP A 189 21.58 8.00 -10.47
N GLY A 190 22.80 7.54 -10.71
CA GLY A 190 23.80 7.40 -9.68
C GLY A 190 25.22 7.71 -10.11
N ILE A 191 26.12 7.49 -9.16
CA ILE A 191 27.56 7.69 -9.29
C ILE A 191 28.27 6.46 -8.72
N ASN A 192 29.34 6.04 -9.38
CA ASN A 192 30.32 5.18 -8.73
C ASN A 192 31.18 6.05 -7.82
N THR A 193 31.04 5.90 -6.51
CA THR A 193 31.77 6.70 -5.52
C THR A 193 33.27 6.43 -5.51
N VAL A 194 33.72 5.32 -6.13
CA VAL A 194 35.14 4.99 -6.28
C VAL A 194 35.79 5.78 -7.43
N THR A 195 35.13 5.87 -8.59
CA THR A 195 35.71 6.48 -9.81
C THR A 195 35.17 7.88 -10.10
N GLY A 196 34.02 8.24 -9.53
CA GLY A 196 33.29 9.48 -9.83
C GLY A 196 32.40 9.40 -11.07
N ASP A 197 32.40 8.27 -11.78
CA ASP A 197 31.64 8.10 -13.02
C ASP A 197 30.14 8.09 -12.78
N LYS A 198 29.40 8.69 -13.73
CA LYS A 198 27.94 8.63 -13.74
C LYS A 198 27.47 7.26 -14.21
N VAL A 199 26.52 6.69 -13.50
CA VAL A 199 25.96 5.37 -13.78
C VAL A 199 24.45 5.49 -13.88
N ILE A 200 23.92 5.04 -15.01
CA ILE A 200 22.48 4.97 -15.27
C ILE A 200 22.10 3.50 -15.41
N LEU A 201 21.04 3.10 -14.70
CA LEU A 201 20.33 1.86 -14.97
C LEU A 201 18.94 2.19 -15.47
N ASP A 202 18.55 1.56 -16.57
CA ASP A 202 17.28 1.82 -17.22
C ASP A 202 16.54 0.50 -17.47
N LEU A 203 15.44 0.28 -16.75
CA LEU A 203 14.69 -0.98 -16.75
C LEU A 203 13.21 -0.72 -16.99
N PHE A 204 12.61 -1.42 -17.96
CA PHE A 204 11.19 -1.30 -18.25
C PHE A 204 10.58 -2.67 -18.55
N ARG A 205 9.34 -2.86 -18.10
CA ARG A 205 8.44 -3.93 -18.54
C ARG A 205 7.02 -3.65 -18.12
#